data_AF-A0A1E3VWX1-F1
#
_entry.id   AF-A0A1E3VWX1-F1
#
_cell.length_a   1.000
_cell.length_b   1.000
_cell.length_c   1.000
_cell.angle_alpha   90.00
_cell.angle_beta   90.00
_cell.angle_gamma   90.00
#
_symmetry.space_group_name_H-M   'P 1'
#
loop_
_entity.id
_entity.type
_entity.pdbx_description
1 polymer ?
#
loop_
_entity_poly.entity_id
_entity_poly.type
_entity_poly.pdbx_seq_one_letter_code
_entity_poly.pdbx_strand_id
1 'polypeptide(L)'
;MRLLKLAALAPLAAFALSPVTAHAAPKYACAVHEVFECTAVSGCKRVKHSEAGIPPMVTLNVKEKGLFSGLFGGVNLLEKGDVYEDEKVLIMRGRKGLQTWTAVVEKPSGAMSGTIAQAGRAYTQFGSCVEAQ
;
A
#
# COMPACT_ATOMS: atom_id res chain seq x y z
N MET A 1 23.72 0.43 74.43
CA MET A 1 23.40 -0.89 73.84
C MET A 1 21.89 -1.08 73.79
N ARG A 2 21.29 -1.02 72.58
CA ARG A 2 20.14 -1.84 72.14
C ARG A 2 19.89 -1.55 70.65
N LEU A 3 20.13 -2.55 69.81
CA LEU A 3 19.78 -2.63 68.39
C LEU A 3 18.35 -3.16 68.22
N LEU A 4 17.58 -2.60 67.28
CA LEU A 4 16.45 -3.21 66.55
C LEU A 4 16.16 -2.27 65.34
N LYS A 5 16.63 -2.52 64.11
CA LYS A 5 16.17 -3.42 63.02
C LYS A 5 14.66 -3.34 62.71
N LEU A 6 14.36 -3.05 61.43
CA LEU A 6 13.17 -3.33 60.57
C LEU A 6 12.70 -2.04 59.86
N ALA A 7 13.13 -1.73 58.64
CA ALA A 7 12.86 -2.34 57.33
C ALA A 7 11.49 -1.94 56.73
N ALA A 8 11.58 -1.22 55.59
CA ALA A 8 10.67 -1.22 54.43
C ALA A 8 9.29 -0.50 54.61
N LEU A 9 8.63 0.09 53.62
CA LEU A 9 8.70 0.04 52.16
C LEU A 9 8.36 1.43 51.57
N ALA A 10 9.11 1.87 50.56
CA ALA A 10 8.62 2.87 49.61
C ALA A 10 7.80 2.12 48.53
N PRO A 11 6.55 2.51 48.21
CA PRO A 11 5.84 1.91 47.10
C PRO A 11 6.44 2.45 45.79
N LEU A 12 7.19 1.61 45.08
CA LEU A 12 7.49 1.82 43.67
C LEU A 12 6.17 1.83 42.91
N ALA A 13 5.78 2.99 42.39
CA ALA A 13 4.74 3.10 41.38
C ALA A 13 5.22 2.37 40.11
N ALA A 14 4.82 1.12 39.96
CA ALA A 14 4.97 0.38 38.72
C ALA A 14 4.01 1.00 37.69
N PHE A 15 4.54 1.92 36.88
CA PHE A 15 3.88 2.34 35.65
C PHE A 15 3.75 1.09 34.76
N ALA A 16 2.54 0.55 34.70
CA ALA A 16 2.16 -0.46 33.73
C ALA A 16 2.21 0.20 32.33
N LEU A 17 3.38 0.15 31.71
CA LEU A 17 3.52 0.36 30.27
C LEU A 17 2.89 -0.86 29.60
N SER A 18 1.58 -0.80 29.35
CA SER A 18 0.94 -1.75 28.44
C SER A 18 1.64 -1.62 27.08
N PRO A 19 2.18 -2.71 26.51
CA PRO A 19 2.75 -2.64 25.18
C PRO A 19 1.63 -2.28 24.21
N VAL A 20 1.67 -1.07 23.66
CA VAL A 20 0.83 -0.70 22.53
C VAL A 20 1.33 -1.54 21.36
N THR A 21 0.56 -2.55 20.97
CA THR A 21 0.81 -3.31 19.74
C THR A 21 0.59 -2.38 18.56
N ALA A 22 1.68 -1.75 18.11
CA ALA A 22 1.69 -1.01 16.86
C ALA A 22 1.51 -2.03 15.72
N HIS A 23 0.27 -2.23 15.28
CA HIS A 23 -0.01 -2.97 14.06
C HIS A 23 0.66 -2.22 12.90
N ALA A 24 1.63 -2.85 12.25
CA ALA A 24 2.17 -2.32 11.01
C ALA A 24 1.01 -2.21 10.01
N ALA A 25 0.84 -1.05 9.37
CA ALA A 25 -0.20 -0.92 8.36
C ALA A 25 0.15 -1.82 7.17
N PRO A 26 -0.86 -2.48 6.57
CA PRO A 26 -0.62 -3.52 5.59
C PRO A 26 0.09 -2.98 4.34
N LYS A 27 0.93 -3.83 3.76
CA LYS A 27 1.51 -3.64 2.43
C LYS A 27 0.92 -4.70 1.52
N TYR A 28 0.59 -4.37 0.28
CA TYR A 28 0.17 -5.35 -0.70
C TYR A 28 1.22 -5.48 -1.79
N ALA A 29 1.72 -6.68 -1.98
CA ALA A 29 2.62 -7.05 -3.06
C ALA A 29 1.80 -7.52 -4.26
N CYS A 30 1.86 -6.79 -5.37
CA CYS A 30 0.99 -7.01 -6.51
C CYS A 30 1.77 -7.38 -7.77
N ALA A 31 1.37 -8.47 -8.41
CA ALA A 31 1.78 -8.83 -9.75
C ALA A 31 0.83 -8.20 -10.77
N VAL A 32 1.38 -7.45 -11.72
CA VAL A 32 0.65 -6.87 -12.85
C VAL A 32 0.75 -7.85 -14.01
N HIS A 33 -0.33 -8.57 -14.30
CA HIS A 33 -0.35 -9.60 -15.36
C HIS A 33 -0.58 -8.98 -16.73
N GLU A 34 -1.47 -8.00 -16.80
CA GLU A 34 -1.92 -7.41 -18.05
C GLU A 34 -1.91 -5.88 -17.96
N VAL A 35 -1.48 -5.24 -19.04
CA VAL A 35 -1.49 -3.78 -19.20
C VAL A 35 -2.15 -3.45 -20.52
N PHE A 36 -3.08 -2.50 -20.49
CA PHE A 36 -3.74 -2.00 -21.68
C PHE A 36 -3.56 -0.49 -21.77
N GLU A 37 -3.11 -0.01 -22.92
CA GLU A 37 -3.11 1.40 -23.27
C GLU A 37 -4.45 1.75 -23.91
N CYS A 38 -5.14 2.74 -23.36
CA CYS A 38 -6.45 3.21 -23.79
C CYS A 38 -6.34 4.65 -24.29
N THR A 39 -6.83 4.90 -25.51
CA THR A 39 -7.01 6.25 -26.06
C THR A 39 -8.44 6.39 -26.59
N ALA A 40 -8.91 7.64 -26.76
CA ALA A 40 -10.26 7.90 -27.26
C ALA A 40 -10.49 7.34 -28.68
N VAL A 41 -9.45 7.29 -29.53
CA VAL A 41 -9.57 6.88 -30.93
C VAL A 41 -9.41 5.37 -31.11
N SER A 42 -8.44 4.77 -30.41
CA SER A 42 -8.08 3.35 -30.61
C SER A 42 -8.79 2.38 -29.66
N GLY A 43 -9.53 2.90 -28.67
CA GLY A 43 -9.95 2.09 -27.52
C GLY A 43 -8.72 1.55 -26.76
N CYS A 44 -8.91 0.43 -26.06
CA CYS A 44 -7.88 -0.21 -25.25
C CYS A 44 -7.19 -1.35 -26.02
N LYS A 45 -5.88 -1.31 -26.11
CA LYS A 45 -5.05 -2.38 -26.68
C LYS A 45 -4.07 -2.90 -25.62
N ARG A 46 -3.81 -4.21 -25.64
CA ARG A 46 -2.79 -4.80 -24.75
C ARG A 46 -1.40 -4.29 -25.17
N VAL A 47 -0.59 -3.87 -24.21
CA VAL A 47 0.79 -3.42 -24.40
C VAL A 47 1.73 -4.15 -23.45
N LYS A 48 3.04 -4.10 -23.72
CA LYS A 48 4.04 -4.66 -22.82
C LYS A 48 4.29 -3.71 -21.65
N HIS A 49 4.64 -4.26 -20.48
CA HIS A 49 5.09 -3.51 -19.30
C HIS A 49 6.17 -2.47 -19.61
N SER A 50 7.18 -2.85 -20.39
CA SER A 50 8.29 -1.96 -20.78
C SER A 50 7.85 -0.83 -21.71
N GLU A 51 6.87 -1.07 -22.58
CA GLU A 51 6.30 -0.05 -23.47
C GLU A 51 5.48 0.97 -22.68
N ALA A 52 4.73 0.51 -21.67
CA ALA A 52 3.93 1.36 -20.80
C ALA A 52 4.74 2.06 -19.70
N GLY A 53 5.99 1.64 -19.46
CA GLY A 53 6.77 2.07 -18.30
C GLY A 53 6.18 1.62 -16.96
N ILE A 54 5.40 0.53 -16.97
CA ILE A 54 4.73 -0.03 -15.79
C ILE A 54 5.47 -1.30 -15.38
N PRO A 55 6.03 -1.40 -14.17
CA PRO A 55 6.75 -2.59 -13.76
C PRO A 55 5.80 -3.78 -13.59
N PRO A 56 6.28 -5.02 -13.79
CA PRO A 56 5.46 -6.22 -13.60
C PRO A 56 5.09 -6.47 -12.14
N MET A 57 5.79 -5.83 -11.19
CA MET A 57 5.53 -5.91 -9.76
C MET A 57 5.44 -4.52 -9.16
N VAL A 58 4.43 -4.29 -8.33
CA VAL A 58 4.24 -3.04 -7.57
C VAL A 58 3.91 -3.35 -6.12
N THR A 59 4.24 -2.43 -5.22
CA THR A 59 3.78 -2.47 -3.82
C THR A 59 2.83 -1.34 -3.55
N LEU A 60 1.68 -1.67 -2.96
CA LEU A 60 0.73 -0.73 -2.40
C LEU A 60 1.02 -0.60 -0.91
N ASN A 61 1.45 0.58 -0.46
CA ASN A 61 1.74 0.84 0.96
C ASN A 61 0.61 1.67 1.55
N VAL A 62 -0.24 1.04 2.38
CA VAL A 62 -1.42 1.68 2.97
C VAL A 62 -1.01 2.80 3.93
N LYS A 63 0.05 2.58 4.73
CA LYS A 63 0.55 3.58 5.69
C LYS A 63 1.04 4.85 5.00
N GLU A 64 1.82 4.66 3.94
CA GLU A 64 2.43 5.75 3.19
C GLU A 64 1.49 6.32 2.12
N LYS A 65 0.33 5.67 1.90
CA LYS A 65 -0.67 6.01 0.89
C LYS A 65 -0.06 6.15 -0.50
N GLY A 66 0.90 5.29 -0.82
CA GLY A 66 1.74 5.40 -2.02
C GLY A 66 1.85 4.09 -2.78
N LEU A 67 2.24 4.20 -4.05
CA LEU A 67 2.53 3.09 -4.94
C LEU A 67 4.02 3.11 -5.29
N PHE A 68 4.67 1.97 -5.13
CA PHE A 68 6.11 1.83 -5.28
C PHE A 68 6.46 0.81 -6.36
N SER A 69 7.58 1.03 -7.06
CA SER A 69 8.09 0.03 -8.00
C SER A 69 8.71 -1.14 -7.25
N GLY A 70 8.36 -2.37 -7.65
CA GLY A 70 8.91 -3.59 -7.05
C GLY A 70 8.26 -4.01 -5.73
N LEU A 71 8.56 -5.24 -5.30
CA LEU A 71 7.88 -5.99 -4.23
C LEU A 71 8.10 -5.45 -2.80
N PHE A 72 9.19 -4.70 -2.60
CA PHE A 72 9.64 -4.26 -1.27
C PHE A 72 9.69 -2.74 -1.12
N GLY A 73 8.91 -2.00 -1.91
CA GLY A 73 8.86 -0.54 -1.81
C GLY A 73 10.10 0.14 -2.42
N GLY A 74 10.33 -0.06 -3.72
CA GLY A 74 11.42 0.59 -4.47
C GLY A 74 11.19 2.09 -4.67
N VAL A 75 11.40 2.60 -5.89
CA VAL A 75 11.20 4.04 -6.14
C VAL A 75 9.74 4.38 -5.96
N ASN A 76 9.45 5.45 -5.20
CA ASN A 76 8.09 5.94 -5.09
C ASN A 76 7.60 6.38 -6.46
N LEU A 77 6.65 5.63 -7.00
CA LEU A 77 6.12 5.92 -8.31
C LEU A 77 5.19 7.12 -8.25
N LEU A 78 4.48 7.36 -7.12
CA LEU A 78 3.33 8.29 -7.05
C LEU A 78 3.16 8.98 -5.66
N GLU A 79 2.64 10.22 -5.59
CA GLU A 79 2.51 10.96 -4.32
C GLU A 79 1.41 10.40 -3.40
N LYS A 80 1.41 10.83 -2.12
CA LYS A 80 0.43 10.43 -1.10
C LYS A 80 -1.00 10.65 -1.57
N GLY A 81 -1.76 9.57 -1.61
CA GLY A 81 -3.14 9.53 -2.06
C GLY A 81 -4.18 9.46 -0.94
N ASP A 82 -5.41 9.16 -1.33
CA ASP A 82 -6.47 8.69 -0.45
C ASP A 82 -6.47 7.16 -0.40
N VAL A 83 -6.87 6.62 0.75
CA VAL A 83 -7.10 5.18 0.93
C VAL A 83 -8.49 4.98 1.51
N TYR A 84 -9.24 4.07 0.92
CA TYR A 84 -10.42 3.46 1.49
C TYR A 84 -10.14 1.97 1.67
N GLU A 85 -10.46 1.43 2.84
CA GLU A 85 -10.18 0.04 3.15
C GLU A 85 -11.29 -0.51 4.05
N ASP A 86 -11.83 -1.67 3.66
CA ASP A 86 -12.71 -2.49 4.50
C ASP A 86 -12.31 -3.98 4.40
N GLU A 87 -13.14 -4.89 4.91
CA GLU A 87 -12.86 -6.32 4.91
C GLU A 87 -12.80 -6.95 3.50
N LYS A 88 -13.43 -6.34 2.50
CA LYS A 88 -13.59 -6.90 1.15
C LYS A 88 -12.74 -6.18 0.12
N VAL A 89 -12.48 -4.89 0.30
CA VAL A 89 -11.81 -4.09 -0.73
C VAL A 89 -10.79 -3.13 -0.14
N LEU A 90 -9.67 -3.00 -0.85
CA LEU A 90 -8.75 -1.88 -0.70
C LEU A 90 -8.86 -1.01 -1.96
N ILE A 91 -9.05 0.29 -1.78
CA ILE A 91 -9.04 1.28 -2.85
C ILE A 91 -8.00 2.33 -2.49
N MET A 92 -7.02 2.51 -3.38
CA MET A 92 -6.03 3.57 -3.28
C MET A 92 -6.14 4.44 -4.52
N ARG A 93 -5.98 5.75 -4.34
CA ARG A 93 -5.96 6.70 -5.46
C ARG A 93 -5.06 7.87 -5.16
N GLY A 94 -4.45 8.46 -6.17
CA GLY A 94 -3.64 9.66 -5.99
C GLY A 94 -3.23 10.30 -7.30
N ARG A 95 -2.18 11.13 -7.23
CA ARG A 95 -1.61 11.80 -8.41
C ARG A 95 -0.10 11.95 -8.31
N LYS A 96 0.52 12.22 -9.45
CA LYS A 96 1.90 12.72 -9.57
C LYS A 96 1.95 13.68 -10.75
N GLY A 97 2.14 14.97 -10.48
CA GLY A 97 2.00 16.00 -11.50
C GLY A 97 0.61 15.99 -12.14
N LEU A 98 0.54 15.78 -13.46
CA LEU A 98 -0.70 15.69 -14.24
C LEU A 98 -1.21 14.25 -14.44
N GLN A 99 -0.53 13.26 -13.87
CA GLN A 99 -0.96 11.87 -13.91
C GLN A 99 -1.75 11.54 -12.65
N THR A 100 -2.92 10.92 -12.81
CA THR A 100 -3.71 10.36 -11.72
C THR A 100 -3.62 8.85 -11.73
N TRP A 101 -3.76 8.22 -10.57
CA TRP A 101 -3.75 6.77 -10.48
C TRP A 101 -4.79 6.25 -9.51
N THR A 102 -5.21 5.01 -9.74
CA THR A 102 -6.06 4.22 -8.85
C THR A 102 -5.55 2.78 -8.80
N ALA A 103 -5.73 2.13 -7.66
CA ALA A 103 -5.55 0.70 -7.49
C ALA A 103 -6.70 0.18 -6.62
N VAL A 104 -7.34 -0.90 -7.04
CA VAL A 104 -8.43 -1.57 -6.34
C VAL A 104 -8.04 -3.02 -6.17
N VAL A 105 -8.07 -3.52 -4.94
CA VAL A 105 -7.80 -4.93 -4.61
C VAL A 105 -9.04 -5.51 -3.96
N GLU A 106 -9.57 -6.59 -4.54
CA GLU A 106 -10.58 -7.43 -3.91
C GLU A 106 -9.87 -8.39 -2.95
N LYS A 107 -9.98 -8.14 -1.64
CA LYS A 107 -9.18 -8.84 -0.61
C LYS A 107 -9.38 -10.36 -0.59
N PRO A 108 -10.62 -10.91 -0.74
CA PRO A 108 -10.82 -12.36 -0.69
C PRO A 108 -10.11 -13.14 -1.79
N SER A 109 -10.08 -12.60 -3.01
CA SER A 109 -9.45 -13.27 -4.16
C SER A 109 -8.02 -12.79 -4.42
N GLY A 110 -7.66 -11.62 -3.89
CA GLY A 110 -6.45 -10.89 -4.25
C GLY A 110 -6.51 -10.23 -5.63
N ALA A 111 -7.62 -10.32 -6.36
CA ALA A 111 -7.73 -9.72 -7.70
C ALA A 111 -7.51 -8.21 -7.64
N MET A 112 -6.69 -7.70 -8.56
CA MET A 112 -6.34 -6.29 -8.63
C MET A 112 -6.69 -5.69 -9.97
N SER A 113 -7.24 -4.48 -9.92
CA SER A 113 -7.33 -3.59 -11.07
C SER A 113 -6.67 -2.25 -10.73
N GLY A 114 -5.98 -1.66 -11.69
CA GLY A 114 -5.32 -0.39 -11.52
C GLY A 114 -5.48 0.49 -12.74
N THR A 115 -5.43 1.79 -12.57
CA THR A 115 -5.44 2.74 -13.69
C THR A 115 -4.43 3.83 -13.44
N ILE A 116 -3.72 4.24 -14.49
CA ILE A 116 -2.91 5.45 -14.54
C ILE A 116 -3.45 6.28 -15.70
N ALA A 117 -3.96 7.48 -15.44
CA ALA A 117 -4.57 8.34 -16.44
C ALA A 117 -3.89 9.69 -16.53
N GLN A 118 -3.85 10.25 -17.74
CA GLN A 118 -3.44 11.61 -18.04
C GLN A 118 -4.25 12.13 -19.24
N ALA A 119 -4.06 13.40 -19.60
CA ALA A 119 -4.70 13.96 -20.78
C ALA A 119 -4.42 13.10 -22.04
N GLY A 120 -5.50 12.65 -22.70
CA GLY A 120 -5.45 11.92 -23.97
C GLY A 120 -5.12 10.42 -23.89
N ARG A 121 -4.74 9.89 -22.72
CA ARG A 121 -4.33 8.48 -22.56
C ARG A 121 -4.54 7.95 -21.15
N ALA A 122 -4.93 6.69 -21.03
CA ALA A 122 -4.91 5.94 -19.78
C ALA A 122 -4.27 4.56 -19.96
N TYR A 123 -3.70 4.03 -18.90
CA TYR A 123 -3.25 2.64 -18.80
C TYR A 123 -4.09 1.94 -17.76
N THR A 124 -4.81 0.89 -18.15
CA THR A 124 -5.48 -0.01 -17.20
C THR A 124 -4.65 -1.27 -17.00
N GLN A 125 -4.62 -1.75 -15.77
CA GLN A 125 -3.77 -2.84 -15.30
C GLN A 125 -4.65 -3.87 -14.61
N PHE A 126 -4.36 -5.15 -14.84
CA PHE A 126 -5.02 -6.25 -14.14
C PHE A 126 -3.97 -7.18 -13.57
N GLY A 127 -4.24 -7.69 -12.37
CA GLY A 127 -3.23 -8.35 -11.57
C GLY A 127 -3.78 -9.13 -10.40
N SER A 128 -2.87 -9.55 -9.54
CA SER A 128 -3.19 -10.17 -8.26
C SER A 128 -2.26 -9.64 -7.18
N CYS A 129 -2.79 -9.42 -5.99
CA CYS A 129 -2.06 -8.95 -4.82
C CYS A 129 -2.12 -9.98 -3.69
N VAL A 130 -1.06 -9.99 -2.90
CA VAL A 130 -1.02 -10.67 -1.59
C VAL A 130 -0.70 -9.64 -0.52
N GLU A 131 -1.32 -9.77 0.64
CA GLU A 131 -0.93 -8.99 1.81
C GLU A 131 0.47 -9.43 2.25
N ALA A 132 1.40 -8.48 2.30
CA ALA A 132 2.76 -8.64 2.74
C ALA A 132 2.86 -8.19 4.20
N GLN A 133 3.37 -9.09 5.05
CA GLN A 133 3.65 -8.84 6.46
C GLN A 133 4.83 -7.86 6.66
#